data_AF-A0A2S8FRW2-F1
#
_entry.id   AF-A0A2S8FRW2-F1
#
_cell.length_a   1.000
_cell.length_b   1.000
_cell.length_c   1.000
_cell.angle_alpha   90.00
_cell.angle_beta   90.00
_cell.angle_gamma   90.00
#
_symmetry.space_group_name_H-M   'P 1'
#
loop_
_entity.id
_entity.type
_entity.pdbx_description
1 polymer ?
#
loop_
_entity_poly.entity_id
_entity_poly.type
_entity_poly.pdbx_seq_one_letter_code
_entity_poly.pdbx_strand_id
1 'polypeptide(L)'
;MASRDNQGLQISLILLVMMVVGLGIVAGVFYNANSKAQADAKQANNAAQTAQSSQREAMANLNRLKVMIGHTEETTMEEVETQFQNDLATFVADENGAAPEEQAMSYRKIPVELRNKYATLEQQLASAREQINTITAERDAARAEKDSSVAQAVAAKDDAEAKLRDLTASYHTERTALQNQQKEVLAAKTSIEGQVAQVKATAATEKQGFQKTITDQQTLIDGLKKVAADLKPQLGDRPDGKIVWSNPRDKTVWVNLGSADMLRPQMTFSIYPFGQESLVDSEPKATIEITRIHSANQAEARITKSDVGNPVMPGDTIFTPVWTPGRSEKFAIVGFIDLDGDDKDDSNQLRDIIETAGGEVVAYVDDKGDIKGSLSTEVRYLILGDRPTDKTSEGGLAAYTTMSETARNNGVAAIRVDQFIDWAGYVGAEELVRLNAGSRLEELEAAKEKEEAGFQKRRPNGNSAF
;
A
#
# COMPACT_ATOMS: atom_id res chain seq x y z
N MET A 1 155.95 110.82 -124.50
CA MET A 1 156.55 110.10 -123.36
C MET A 1 155.61 110.19 -122.16
N ALA A 2 155.28 109.04 -121.53
CA ALA A 2 154.75 108.82 -120.15
C ALA A 2 153.42 109.50 -119.73
N SER A 3 152.52 109.00 -118.86
CA SER A 3 152.36 107.80 -117.99
C SER A 3 150.94 107.83 -117.35
N ARG A 4 150.23 106.70 -117.18
CA ARG A 4 149.07 106.55 -116.25
C ARG A 4 148.65 105.08 -116.09
N ASP A 5 148.81 104.48 -114.90
CA ASP A 5 148.21 103.19 -114.52
C ASP A 5 148.32 102.93 -113.00
N ASN A 6 147.19 102.89 -112.22
CA ASN A 6 146.99 102.09 -110.98
C ASN A 6 145.58 102.26 -110.30
N GLN A 7 144.47 101.82 -110.93
CA GLN A 7 143.11 101.85 -110.30
C GLN A 7 142.43 100.48 -110.11
N GLY A 8 142.88 99.42 -110.82
CA GLY A 8 142.21 98.10 -110.80
C GLY A 8 142.45 97.25 -109.54
N LEU A 9 143.55 97.47 -108.82
CA LEU A 9 143.98 96.57 -107.73
C LEU A 9 143.19 96.78 -106.41
N GLN A 10 142.67 97.99 -106.14
CA GLN A 10 141.93 98.25 -104.90
C GLN A 10 140.49 97.71 -104.92
N ILE A 11 139.85 97.66 -106.09
CA ILE A 11 138.45 97.23 -106.23
C ILE A 11 138.32 95.71 -106.01
N SER A 12 139.28 94.91 -106.48
CA SER A 12 139.24 93.45 -106.34
C SER A 12 139.39 92.97 -104.88
N LEU A 13 140.23 93.66 -104.08
CA LEU A 13 140.43 93.30 -102.67
C LEU A 13 139.17 93.53 -101.82
N ILE A 14 138.47 94.65 -102.04
CA ILE A 14 137.23 94.98 -101.28
C ILE A 14 136.12 93.97 -101.59
N LEU A 15 135.98 93.57 -102.86
CA LEU A 15 135.00 92.55 -103.27
C LEU A 15 135.29 91.18 -102.65
N LEU A 16 136.57 90.78 -102.59
CA LEU A 16 136.97 89.51 -101.96
C LEU A 16 136.62 89.49 -100.46
N VAL A 17 136.94 90.56 -99.73
CA VAL A 17 136.67 90.64 -98.29
C VAL A 17 135.17 90.64 -98.02
N MET A 18 134.38 91.40 -98.80
CA MET A 18 132.91 91.38 -98.72
C MET A 18 132.32 90.00 -98.99
N MET A 19 132.87 89.27 -99.98
CA MET A 19 132.40 87.93 -100.33
C MET A 19 132.69 86.90 -99.23
N VAL A 20 133.89 86.94 -98.63
CA VAL A 20 134.26 86.05 -97.52
C VAL A 20 133.41 86.30 -96.28
N VAL A 21 133.13 87.57 -95.95
CA VAL A 21 132.25 87.93 -94.83
C VAL A 21 130.80 87.49 -95.12
N GLY A 22 130.30 87.72 -96.34
CA GLY A 22 128.97 87.26 -96.77
C GLY A 22 128.84 85.73 -96.70
N LEU A 23 129.84 85.00 -97.18
CA LEU A 23 129.89 83.53 -97.07
C LEU A 23 129.97 83.06 -95.62
N GLY A 24 130.73 83.74 -94.76
CA GLY A 24 130.81 83.41 -93.33
C GLY A 24 129.47 83.57 -92.60
N ILE A 25 128.73 84.65 -92.89
CA ILE A 25 127.39 84.87 -92.32
C ILE A 25 126.40 83.84 -92.84
N VAL A 26 126.38 83.59 -94.16
CA VAL A 26 125.49 82.58 -94.76
C VAL A 26 125.81 81.18 -94.23
N ALA A 27 127.09 80.82 -94.11
CA ALA A 27 127.51 79.54 -93.55
C ALA A 27 127.14 79.42 -92.06
N GLY A 28 127.26 80.49 -91.28
CA GLY A 28 126.85 80.53 -89.87
C GLY A 28 125.33 80.41 -89.69
N VAL A 29 124.54 81.10 -90.52
CA VAL A 29 123.07 80.98 -90.54
C VAL A 29 122.66 79.58 -90.96
N PHE A 30 123.30 79.00 -91.99
CA PHE A 30 122.99 77.64 -92.45
C PHE A 30 123.40 76.59 -91.42
N TYR A 31 124.55 76.76 -90.74
CA TYR A 31 124.98 75.89 -89.66
C TYR A 31 124.03 75.97 -88.46
N ASN A 32 123.63 77.16 -88.04
CA ASN A 32 122.65 77.34 -86.97
C ASN A 32 121.26 76.82 -87.34
N ALA A 33 120.81 77.04 -88.58
CA ALA A 33 119.54 76.50 -89.07
C ALA A 33 119.58 74.96 -89.14
N ASN A 34 120.68 74.38 -89.62
CA ASN A 34 120.86 72.92 -89.67
C ASN A 34 121.03 72.31 -88.28
N SER A 35 121.74 72.98 -87.37
CA SER A 35 121.89 72.57 -85.97
C SER A 35 120.56 72.64 -85.21
N LYS A 36 119.78 73.71 -85.40
CA LYS A 36 118.41 73.83 -84.86
C LYS A 36 117.47 72.78 -85.44
N ALA A 37 117.50 72.55 -86.75
CA ALA A 37 116.70 71.50 -87.40
C ALA A 37 117.06 70.10 -86.87
N GLN A 38 118.35 69.81 -86.61
CA GLN A 38 118.76 68.57 -85.97
C GLN A 38 118.31 68.47 -84.50
N ALA A 39 118.35 69.56 -83.75
CA ALA A 39 117.85 69.61 -82.37
C ALA A 39 116.33 69.38 -82.31
N ASP A 40 115.56 70.04 -83.16
CA ASP A 40 114.10 69.89 -83.28
C ASP A 40 113.73 68.48 -83.74
N ALA A 41 114.46 67.91 -84.70
CA ALA A 41 114.27 66.51 -85.14
C ALA A 41 114.59 65.51 -84.01
N LYS A 42 115.62 65.77 -83.21
CA LYS A 42 115.96 64.94 -82.04
C LYS A 42 114.90 65.05 -80.95
N GLN A 43 114.37 66.25 -80.70
CA GLN A 43 113.28 66.47 -79.75
C GLN A 43 111.97 65.80 -80.21
N ALA A 44 111.62 65.92 -81.49
CA ALA A 44 110.46 65.25 -82.07
C ALA A 44 110.57 63.72 -81.99
N ASN A 45 111.76 63.16 -82.26
CA ASN A 45 112.02 61.74 -82.10
C ASN A 45 111.92 61.29 -80.63
N ASN A 46 112.47 62.04 -79.68
CA ASN A 46 112.35 61.73 -78.26
C ASN A 46 110.89 61.80 -77.77
N ALA A 47 110.13 62.79 -78.24
CA ALA A 47 108.70 62.91 -77.94
C ALA A 47 107.89 61.74 -78.53
N ALA A 48 108.18 61.35 -79.77
CA ALA A 48 107.56 60.18 -80.41
C ALA A 48 107.90 58.86 -79.69
N GLN A 49 109.15 58.67 -79.26
CA GLN A 49 109.56 57.50 -78.46
C GLN A 49 108.89 57.49 -77.08
N THR A 50 108.75 58.65 -76.43
CA THR A 50 108.04 58.77 -75.15
C THR A 50 106.55 58.48 -75.30
N ALA A 51 105.90 58.99 -76.36
CA ALA A 51 104.51 58.69 -76.66
C ALA A 51 104.31 57.20 -76.99
N GLN A 52 105.21 56.60 -77.78
CA GLN A 52 105.13 55.18 -78.14
C GLN A 52 105.34 54.25 -76.94
N SER A 53 106.28 54.58 -76.04
CA SER A 53 106.49 53.82 -74.80
C SER A 53 105.30 53.94 -73.85
N SER A 54 104.75 55.15 -73.66
CA SER A 54 103.52 55.37 -72.89
C SER A 54 102.32 54.62 -73.48
N GLN A 55 102.18 54.59 -74.81
CA GLN A 55 101.13 53.81 -75.47
C GLN A 55 101.28 52.30 -75.23
N ARG A 56 102.51 51.76 -75.32
CA ARG A 56 102.76 50.34 -75.04
C ARG A 56 102.45 49.98 -73.59
N GLU A 57 102.83 50.84 -72.64
CA GLU A 57 102.52 50.67 -71.23
C GLU A 57 101.00 50.73 -70.97
N ALA A 58 100.30 51.68 -71.60
CA ALA A 58 98.84 51.76 -71.53
C ALA A 58 98.16 50.50 -72.10
N MET A 59 98.65 49.99 -73.24
CA MET A 59 98.15 48.73 -73.84
C MET A 59 98.43 47.52 -72.95
N ALA A 60 99.62 47.42 -72.36
CA ALA A 60 99.96 46.34 -71.43
C ALA A 60 99.09 46.39 -70.16
N ASN A 61 98.84 47.59 -69.62
CA ASN A 61 97.95 47.78 -68.48
C ASN A 61 96.49 47.46 -68.83
N LEU A 62 96.02 47.82 -70.02
CA LEU A 62 94.69 47.48 -70.52
C LEU A 62 94.53 45.95 -70.68
N ASN A 63 95.50 45.28 -71.30
CA ASN A 63 95.50 43.83 -71.46
C ASN A 63 95.51 43.13 -70.09
N ARG A 64 96.31 43.61 -69.15
CA ARG A 64 96.32 43.10 -67.78
C ARG A 64 94.97 43.29 -67.08
N LEU A 65 94.31 44.43 -67.29
CA LEU A 65 92.97 44.68 -66.74
C LEU A 65 91.94 43.71 -67.33
N LYS A 66 91.95 43.47 -68.65
CA LYS A 66 91.08 42.48 -69.33
C LYS A 66 91.23 41.10 -68.70
N VAL A 67 92.46 40.64 -68.49
CA VAL A 67 92.74 39.35 -67.84
C VAL A 67 92.23 39.31 -66.40
N MET A 68 92.40 40.41 -65.64
CA MET A 68 91.90 40.49 -64.26
C MET A 68 90.38 40.39 -64.13
N ILE A 69 89.64 40.83 -65.15
CA ILE A 69 88.17 40.72 -65.18
C ILE A 69 87.66 39.47 -65.92
N GLY A 70 88.56 38.59 -66.37
CA GLY A 70 88.21 37.28 -66.94
C GLY A 70 88.26 37.17 -68.48
N HIS A 71 88.75 38.18 -69.18
CA HIS A 71 88.91 38.19 -70.65
C HIS A 71 90.34 37.87 -71.10
N THR A 72 90.55 37.63 -72.39
CA THR A 72 91.90 37.43 -72.96
C THR A 72 92.49 38.74 -73.48
N GLU A 73 93.79 38.78 -73.77
CA GLU A 73 94.44 39.97 -74.35
C GLU A 73 93.85 40.35 -75.72
N GLU A 74 93.36 39.34 -76.46
CA GLU A 74 92.78 39.46 -77.80
C GLU A 74 91.33 39.95 -77.80
N THR A 75 90.63 39.86 -76.65
CA THR A 75 89.22 40.28 -76.56
C THR A 75 89.07 41.77 -76.86
N THR A 76 88.13 42.12 -77.71
CA THR A 76 87.84 43.51 -78.05
C THR A 76 87.15 44.22 -76.88
N MET A 77 87.28 45.54 -76.78
CA MET A 77 86.62 46.28 -75.69
C MET A 77 85.08 46.24 -75.81
N GLU A 78 84.56 46.09 -77.02
CA GLU A 78 83.12 45.94 -77.29
C GLU A 78 82.56 44.62 -76.73
N GLU A 79 83.31 43.52 -76.87
CA GLU A 79 82.96 42.23 -76.28
C GLU A 79 83.03 42.25 -74.75
N VAL A 80 84.03 42.96 -74.19
CA VAL A 80 84.14 43.16 -72.73
C VAL A 80 82.93 43.91 -72.18
N GLU A 81 82.49 44.98 -72.85
CA GLU A 81 81.31 45.74 -72.45
C GLU A 81 80.03 44.90 -72.55
N THR A 82 79.88 44.16 -73.65
CA THR A 82 78.73 43.27 -73.85
C THR A 82 78.63 42.20 -72.76
N GLN A 83 79.75 41.56 -72.42
CA GLN A 83 79.78 40.54 -71.38
C GLN A 83 79.50 41.14 -70.00
N PHE A 84 80.04 42.32 -69.72
CA PHE A 84 79.76 43.03 -68.48
C PHE A 84 78.26 43.27 -68.30
N GLN A 85 77.56 43.74 -69.35
CA GLN A 85 76.11 43.93 -69.30
C GLN A 85 75.33 42.62 -69.08
N ASN A 86 75.76 41.53 -69.71
CA ASN A 86 75.16 40.20 -69.50
C ASN A 86 75.34 39.70 -68.05
N ASP A 87 76.53 39.91 -67.47
CA ASP A 87 76.82 39.52 -66.09
C ASP A 87 76.01 40.37 -65.10
N LEU A 88 75.83 41.68 -65.37
CA LEU A 88 74.95 42.54 -64.57
C LEU A 88 73.50 42.08 -64.60
N ALA A 89 72.98 41.75 -65.79
CA ALA A 89 71.62 41.23 -65.96
C ALA A 89 71.44 39.87 -65.27
N THR A 90 72.48 39.03 -65.23
CA THR A 90 72.39 37.68 -64.64
C THR A 90 72.50 37.70 -63.13
N PHE A 91 73.46 38.45 -62.57
CA PHE A 91 73.82 38.35 -61.15
C PHE A 91 73.22 39.47 -60.30
N VAL A 92 72.97 40.64 -60.89
CA VAL A 92 72.58 41.84 -60.13
C VAL A 92 71.14 42.25 -60.38
N ALA A 93 70.54 41.89 -61.52
CA ALA A 93 69.15 42.23 -61.81
C ALA A 93 68.17 41.87 -60.68
N ASP A 94 67.17 42.72 -60.48
CA ASP A 94 66.13 42.49 -59.49
C ASP A 94 65.20 41.32 -59.87
N GLU A 95 64.20 41.01 -59.03
CA GLU A 95 63.23 39.92 -59.28
C GLU A 95 62.45 40.09 -60.61
N ASN A 96 62.49 41.27 -61.23
CA ASN A 96 61.84 41.59 -62.51
C ASN A 96 62.82 41.61 -63.70
N GLY A 97 64.10 41.31 -63.48
CA GLY A 97 65.13 41.30 -64.51
C GLY A 97 65.66 42.69 -64.90
N ALA A 98 65.38 43.74 -64.11
CA ALA A 98 65.86 45.08 -64.40
C ALA A 98 67.33 45.25 -63.96
N ALA A 99 68.18 45.70 -64.88
CA ALA A 99 69.57 46.03 -64.57
C ALA A 99 69.65 47.29 -63.68
N PRO A 100 70.58 47.35 -62.69
CA PRO A 100 70.84 48.57 -61.94
C PRO A 100 71.32 49.70 -62.87
N GLU A 101 71.14 50.96 -62.48
CA GLU A 101 71.65 52.11 -63.24
C GLU A 101 73.16 51.92 -63.57
N GLU A 102 73.47 51.80 -64.87
CA GLU A 102 74.79 51.38 -65.41
C GLU A 102 75.95 52.26 -64.95
N GLN A 103 75.69 53.50 -64.55
CA GLN A 103 76.71 54.55 -64.44
C GLN A 103 77.60 54.45 -63.19
N ALA A 104 77.33 53.51 -62.27
CA ALA A 104 78.11 53.33 -61.04
C ALA A 104 78.57 51.88 -60.76
N MET A 105 78.31 50.95 -61.68
CA MET A 105 78.57 49.52 -61.47
C MET A 105 79.97 49.13 -61.95
N SER A 106 80.61 48.21 -61.21
CA SER A 106 81.91 47.63 -61.59
C SER A 106 81.92 46.14 -61.23
N TYR A 107 82.78 45.35 -61.88
CA TYR A 107 82.95 43.93 -61.57
C TYR A 107 83.19 43.63 -60.08
N ARG A 108 83.79 44.57 -59.33
CA ARG A 108 84.00 44.42 -57.87
C ARG A 108 82.71 44.52 -57.05
N LYS A 109 81.66 45.17 -57.57
CA LYS A 109 80.36 45.34 -56.90
C LYS A 109 79.45 44.11 -57.07
N ILE A 110 79.62 43.34 -58.14
CA ILE A 110 78.79 42.14 -58.40
C ILE A 110 78.86 41.11 -57.25
N PRO A 111 80.04 40.71 -56.72
CA PRO A 111 80.10 39.80 -55.57
C PRO A 111 79.49 40.39 -54.29
N VAL A 112 79.52 41.72 -54.13
CA VAL A 112 78.92 42.42 -52.98
C VAL A 112 77.39 42.32 -53.05
N GLU A 113 76.81 42.59 -54.22
CA GLU A 113 75.36 42.47 -54.42
C GLU A 113 74.87 41.03 -54.32
N LEU A 114 75.61 40.06 -54.88
CA LEU A 114 75.32 38.64 -54.69
C LEU A 114 75.33 38.25 -53.22
N ARG A 115 76.35 38.66 -52.46
CA ARG A 115 76.41 38.42 -51.02
C ARG A 115 75.23 39.05 -50.28
N ASN A 116 74.84 40.27 -50.64
CA ASN A 116 73.69 40.94 -50.04
C ASN A 116 72.38 40.19 -50.34
N LYS A 117 72.17 39.75 -51.60
CA LYS A 117 71.02 38.91 -51.98
C LYS A 117 70.98 37.60 -51.21
N TYR A 118 72.11 36.89 -51.11
CA TYR A 118 72.20 35.66 -50.32
C TYR A 118 71.87 35.88 -48.84
N ALA A 119 72.38 36.97 -48.24
CA ALA A 119 72.05 37.31 -46.87
C ALA A 119 70.55 37.58 -46.68
N THR A 120 69.91 38.29 -47.62
CA THR A 120 68.46 38.53 -47.61
C THR A 120 67.68 37.23 -47.77
N LEU A 121 68.08 36.35 -48.71
CA LEU A 121 67.42 35.06 -48.93
C LEU A 121 67.56 34.13 -47.73
N GLU A 122 68.72 34.13 -47.09
CA GLU A 122 68.98 33.36 -45.87
C GLU A 122 68.11 33.87 -44.71
N GLN A 123 67.95 35.19 -44.57
CA GLN A 123 67.06 35.79 -43.59
C GLN A 123 65.58 35.46 -43.87
N GLN A 124 65.14 35.53 -45.13
CA GLN A 124 63.79 35.14 -45.53
C GLN A 124 63.52 33.66 -45.28
N LEU A 125 64.48 32.78 -45.59
CA LEU A 125 64.37 31.35 -45.37
C LEU A 125 64.37 30.99 -43.87
N ALA A 126 65.15 31.70 -43.06
CA ALA A 126 65.07 31.60 -41.60
C ALA A 126 63.67 32.02 -41.09
N SER A 127 63.17 33.17 -41.54
CA SER A 127 61.83 33.67 -41.18
C SER A 127 60.72 32.72 -41.63
N ALA A 128 60.80 32.16 -42.84
CA ALA A 128 59.81 31.22 -43.36
C ALA A 128 59.82 29.90 -42.57
N ARG A 129 61.00 29.40 -42.18
CA ARG A 129 61.12 28.23 -41.31
C ARG A 129 60.52 28.48 -39.93
N GLU A 130 60.78 29.65 -39.35
CA GLU A 130 60.19 30.05 -38.07
C GLU A 130 58.66 30.12 -38.17
N GLN A 131 58.12 30.75 -39.21
CA GLN A 131 56.67 30.78 -39.47
C GLN A 131 56.08 29.38 -39.65
N ILE A 132 56.73 28.49 -40.39
CA ILE A 132 56.27 27.09 -40.57
C ILE A 132 56.23 26.38 -39.22
N ASN A 133 57.27 26.54 -38.38
CA ASN A 133 57.31 25.93 -37.07
C ASN A 133 56.18 26.47 -36.17
N THR A 134 55.95 27.78 -36.17
CA THR A 134 54.85 28.41 -35.43
C THR A 134 53.49 27.92 -35.88
N ILE A 135 53.20 27.95 -37.19
CA ILE A 135 51.93 27.47 -37.76
C ILE A 135 51.72 25.98 -37.49
N THR A 136 52.78 25.18 -37.54
CA THR A 136 52.71 23.74 -37.24
C THR A 136 52.37 23.52 -35.76
N ALA A 137 53.03 24.25 -34.85
CA ALA A 137 52.74 24.18 -33.42
C ALA A 137 51.32 24.65 -33.08
N GLU A 138 50.86 25.75 -33.68
CA GLU A 138 49.49 26.25 -33.51
C GLU A 138 48.45 25.24 -34.03
N ARG A 139 48.68 24.66 -35.21
CA ARG A 139 47.81 23.62 -35.77
C ARG A 139 47.73 22.40 -34.85
N ASP A 140 48.86 21.95 -34.33
CA ASP A 140 48.91 20.75 -33.48
C ASP A 140 48.28 21.01 -32.11
N ALA A 141 48.47 22.21 -31.54
CA ALA A 141 47.78 22.65 -30.34
C ALA A 141 46.26 22.72 -30.57
N ALA A 142 45.80 23.34 -31.66
CA ALA A 142 44.38 23.43 -32.00
C ALA A 142 43.74 22.05 -32.25
N ARG A 143 44.48 21.10 -32.85
CA ARG A 143 44.03 19.72 -33.00
C ARG A 143 43.92 19.01 -31.66
N ALA A 144 44.93 19.11 -30.81
CA ALA A 144 44.91 18.50 -29.48
C ALA A 144 43.77 19.06 -28.61
N GLU A 145 43.52 20.37 -28.67
CA GLU A 145 42.41 21.02 -27.96
C GLU A 145 41.05 20.55 -28.49
N LYS A 146 40.88 20.49 -29.82
CA LYS A 146 39.67 19.95 -30.45
C LYS A 146 39.44 18.49 -30.07
N ASP A 147 40.45 17.65 -30.13
CA ASP A 147 40.35 16.22 -29.79
C ASP A 147 40.00 16.05 -28.30
N SER A 148 40.57 16.87 -27.42
CA SER A 148 40.21 16.92 -26.00
C SER A 148 38.75 17.35 -25.79
N SER A 149 38.31 18.41 -26.47
CA SER A 149 36.93 18.91 -26.40
C SER A 149 35.91 17.88 -26.91
N VAL A 150 36.22 17.19 -28.01
CA VAL A 150 35.39 16.10 -28.55
C VAL A 150 35.34 14.92 -27.57
N ALA A 151 36.48 14.50 -27.01
CA ALA A 151 36.51 13.42 -26.02
C ALA A 151 35.69 13.76 -24.77
N GLN A 152 35.78 15.00 -24.26
CA GLN A 152 34.97 15.48 -23.15
C GLN A 152 33.48 15.50 -23.49
N ALA A 153 33.11 15.98 -24.69
CA ALA A 153 31.72 16.02 -25.14
C ALA A 153 31.13 14.61 -25.30
N VAL A 154 31.89 13.66 -25.85
CA VAL A 154 31.47 12.25 -25.96
C VAL A 154 31.31 11.64 -24.57
N ALA A 155 32.28 11.81 -23.67
CA ALA A 155 32.19 11.30 -22.30
C ALA A 155 30.98 11.89 -21.53
N ALA A 156 30.73 13.20 -21.67
CA ALA A 156 29.58 13.85 -21.05
C ALA A 156 28.25 13.37 -21.63
N LYS A 157 28.20 13.12 -22.95
CA LYS A 157 27.03 12.55 -23.62
C LYS A 157 26.76 11.13 -23.13
N ASP A 158 27.77 10.27 -23.07
CA ASP A 158 27.64 8.88 -22.64
C ASP A 158 27.23 8.79 -21.16
N ASP A 159 27.78 9.63 -20.29
CA ASP A 159 27.37 9.77 -18.89
C ASP A 159 25.91 10.25 -18.75
N ALA A 160 25.50 11.23 -19.56
CA ALA A 160 24.12 11.70 -19.59
C ALA A 160 23.14 10.61 -20.08
N GLU A 161 23.50 9.85 -21.11
CA GLU A 161 22.70 8.71 -21.60
C GLU A 161 22.60 7.60 -20.56
N ALA A 162 23.69 7.28 -19.84
CA ALA A 162 23.69 6.32 -18.76
C ALA A 162 22.75 6.77 -17.62
N LYS A 163 22.89 8.02 -17.16
CA LYS A 163 22.01 8.61 -16.14
C LYS A 163 20.55 8.62 -16.56
N LEU A 164 20.26 8.92 -17.84
CA LEU A 164 18.90 8.90 -18.36
C LEU A 164 18.31 7.49 -18.35
N ARG A 165 19.09 6.47 -18.75
CA ARG A 165 18.65 5.06 -18.67
C ARG A 165 18.39 4.63 -17.24
N ASP A 166 19.29 4.94 -16.31
CA ASP A 166 19.16 4.58 -14.90
C ASP A 166 17.96 5.27 -14.25
N LEU A 167 17.74 6.56 -14.56
CA LEU A 167 16.59 7.31 -14.09
C LEU A 167 15.28 6.73 -14.66
N THR A 168 15.27 6.39 -15.95
CA THR A 168 14.09 5.79 -16.61
C THR A 168 13.76 4.42 -16.01
N ALA A 169 14.77 3.58 -15.77
CA ALA A 169 14.60 2.28 -15.13
C ALA A 169 14.07 2.43 -13.69
N SER A 170 14.67 3.33 -12.90
CA SER A 170 14.26 3.60 -11.52
C SER A 170 12.81 4.12 -11.47
N TYR A 171 12.46 5.05 -12.35
CA TYR A 171 11.09 5.58 -12.45
C TYR A 171 10.08 4.49 -12.82
N HIS A 172 10.41 3.59 -13.75
CA HIS A 172 9.55 2.46 -14.08
C HIS A 172 9.36 1.52 -12.88
N THR A 173 10.44 1.16 -12.20
CA THR A 173 10.38 0.32 -10.99
C THR A 173 9.52 0.96 -9.90
N GLU A 174 9.75 2.24 -9.60
CA GLU A 174 9.00 2.98 -8.58
C GLU A 174 7.52 3.09 -8.96
N ARG A 175 7.20 3.40 -10.23
CA ARG A 175 5.82 3.44 -10.72
C ARG A 175 5.13 2.09 -10.60
N THR A 176 5.79 0.99 -10.92
CA THR A 176 5.23 -0.36 -10.75
C THR A 176 5.03 -0.70 -9.27
N ALA A 177 5.98 -0.35 -8.40
CA ALA A 177 5.83 -0.53 -6.96
C ALA A 177 4.64 0.25 -6.42
N LEU A 178 4.49 1.52 -6.81
CA LEU A 178 3.37 2.38 -6.40
C LEU A 178 2.02 1.82 -6.88
N GLN A 179 1.95 1.30 -8.12
CA GLN A 179 0.75 0.66 -8.65
C GLN A 179 0.39 -0.62 -7.89
N ASN A 180 1.38 -1.43 -7.52
CA ASN A 180 1.15 -2.63 -6.71
C ASN A 180 0.68 -2.27 -5.30
N GLN A 181 1.31 -1.27 -4.66
CA GLN A 181 0.90 -0.78 -3.35
C GLN A 181 -0.54 -0.23 -3.38
N GLN A 182 -0.93 0.52 -4.43
CA GLN A 182 -2.32 0.96 -4.60
C GLN A 182 -3.30 -0.21 -4.70
N LYS A 183 -2.95 -1.26 -5.45
CA LYS A 183 -3.77 -2.48 -5.56
C LYS A 183 -3.89 -3.19 -4.21
N GLU A 184 -2.80 -3.33 -3.47
CA GLU A 184 -2.78 -3.94 -2.14
C GLU A 184 -3.63 -3.15 -1.14
N VAL A 185 -3.49 -1.82 -1.13
CA VAL A 185 -4.30 -0.94 -0.27
C VAL A 185 -5.79 -1.03 -0.63
N LEU A 186 -6.14 -1.05 -1.91
CA LEU A 186 -7.53 -1.25 -2.35
C LEU A 186 -8.08 -2.62 -1.93
N ALA A 187 -7.30 -3.69 -2.12
CA ALA A 187 -7.68 -5.04 -1.71
C ALA A 187 -7.86 -5.14 -0.19
N ALA A 188 -6.94 -4.55 0.59
CA ALA A 188 -7.05 -4.47 2.04
C ALA A 188 -8.28 -3.68 2.48
N LYS A 189 -8.56 -2.54 1.83
CA LYS A 189 -9.76 -1.73 2.10
C LYS A 189 -11.04 -2.55 1.87
N THR A 190 -11.17 -3.22 0.73
CA THR A 190 -12.33 -4.06 0.42
C THR A 190 -12.45 -5.24 1.39
N SER A 191 -11.33 -5.87 1.77
CA SER A 191 -11.32 -6.95 2.76
C SER A 191 -11.81 -6.47 4.13
N ILE A 192 -11.30 -5.33 4.60
CA ILE A 192 -11.72 -4.72 5.88
C ILE A 192 -13.20 -4.31 5.83
N GLU A 193 -13.66 -3.70 4.74
CA GLU A 193 -15.08 -3.35 4.55
C GLU A 193 -15.98 -4.61 4.63
N GLY A 194 -15.54 -5.71 4.01
CA GLY A 194 -16.22 -7.01 4.09
C GLY A 194 -16.25 -7.59 5.51
N GLN A 195 -15.11 -7.58 6.21
CA GLN A 195 -15.02 -8.03 7.61
C GLN A 195 -15.91 -7.19 8.54
N VAL A 196 -15.91 -5.87 8.38
CA VAL A 196 -16.77 -4.96 9.16
C VAL A 196 -18.24 -5.24 8.90
N ALA A 197 -18.64 -5.47 7.64
CA ALA A 197 -20.00 -5.84 7.29
C ALA A 197 -20.41 -7.18 7.93
N GLN A 198 -19.52 -8.18 7.88
CA GLN A 198 -19.75 -9.49 8.49
C GLN A 198 -19.90 -9.40 10.02
N VAL A 199 -18.98 -8.69 10.70
CA VAL A 199 -19.04 -8.49 12.15
C VAL A 199 -20.33 -7.78 12.55
N LYS A 200 -20.75 -6.76 11.80
CA LYS A 200 -22.03 -6.08 12.06
C LYS A 200 -23.23 -7.01 11.89
N ALA A 201 -23.26 -7.85 10.86
CA ALA A 201 -24.34 -8.79 10.62
C ALA A 201 -24.42 -9.87 11.72
N THR A 202 -23.27 -10.42 12.13
CA THR A 202 -23.18 -11.37 13.24
C THR A 202 -23.65 -10.73 14.54
N ALA A 203 -23.14 -9.54 14.87
CA ALA A 203 -23.53 -8.84 16.11
C ALA A 203 -25.03 -8.49 16.14
N ALA A 204 -25.63 -8.13 14.99
CA ALA A 204 -27.07 -7.90 14.90
C ALA A 204 -27.88 -9.18 15.16
N THR A 205 -27.43 -10.31 14.62
CA THR A 205 -28.07 -11.62 14.79
C THR A 205 -27.98 -12.11 16.23
N GLU A 206 -26.78 -12.01 16.83
CA GLU A 206 -26.56 -12.36 18.24
C GLU A 206 -27.40 -11.48 19.17
N LYS A 207 -27.45 -10.16 18.92
CA LYS A 207 -28.28 -9.24 19.70
C LYS A 207 -29.75 -9.64 19.66
N GLN A 208 -30.28 -10.00 18.50
CA GLN A 208 -31.66 -10.47 18.36
C GLN A 208 -31.89 -11.79 19.11
N GLY A 209 -30.92 -12.72 19.04
CA GLY A 209 -30.94 -13.97 19.79
C GLY A 209 -30.99 -13.74 21.30
N PHE A 210 -30.11 -12.89 21.83
CA PHE A 210 -30.09 -12.57 23.26
C PHE A 210 -31.37 -11.84 23.71
N GLN A 211 -31.90 -10.92 22.91
CA GLN A 211 -33.18 -10.25 23.21
C GLN A 211 -34.33 -11.25 23.32
N LYS A 212 -34.39 -12.25 22.43
CA LYS A 212 -35.39 -13.31 22.49
C LYS A 212 -35.24 -14.13 23.78
N THR A 213 -34.03 -14.60 24.09
CA THR A 213 -33.78 -15.36 25.33
C THR A 213 -34.15 -14.58 26.59
N ILE A 214 -33.85 -13.28 26.64
CA ILE A 214 -34.25 -12.42 27.77
C ILE A 214 -35.77 -12.37 27.90
N THR A 215 -36.48 -12.25 26.78
CA THR A 215 -37.96 -12.19 26.77
C THR A 215 -38.57 -13.51 27.22
N ASP A 216 -38.04 -14.64 26.73
CA ASP A 216 -38.49 -15.98 27.11
C ASP A 216 -38.26 -16.24 28.61
N GLN A 217 -37.09 -15.85 29.14
CA GLN A 217 -36.76 -15.96 30.56
C GLN A 217 -37.65 -15.10 31.46
N GLN A 218 -37.95 -13.86 31.04
CA GLN A 218 -38.88 -12.98 31.77
C GLN A 218 -40.27 -13.61 31.84
N THR A 219 -40.76 -14.15 30.72
CA THR A 219 -42.06 -14.82 30.65
C THR A 219 -42.12 -16.04 31.58
N LEU A 220 -41.06 -16.85 31.62
CA LEU A 220 -40.96 -18.00 32.51
C LEU A 220 -40.97 -17.59 33.99
N ILE A 221 -40.17 -16.58 34.37
CA ILE A 221 -40.12 -16.07 35.74
C ILE A 221 -41.49 -15.56 36.19
N ASP A 222 -42.19 -14.83 35.32
CA ASP A 222 -43.53 -14.33 35.63
C ASP A 222 -44.56 -15.46 35.75
N GLY A 223 -44.42 -16.51 34.95
CA GLY A 223 -45.20 -17.74 35.08
C GLY A 223 -44.98 -18.43 36.43
N LEU A 224 -43.72 -18.69 36.79
CA LEU A 224 -43.36 -19.36 38.06
C LEU A 224 -43.84 -18.58 39.29
N LYS A 225 -43.80 -17.25 39.26
CA LYS A 225 -44.32 -16.41 40.35
C LYS A 225 -45.82 -16.56 40.58
N LYS A 226 -46.62 -16.70 39.50
CA LYS A 226 -48.07 -16.89 39.62
C LYS A 226 -48.40 -18.24 40.26
N VAL A 227 -47.75 -19.30 39.78
CA VAL A 227 -47.90 -20.66 40.29
C VAL A 227 -47.58 -20.74 41.79
N ALA A 228 -46.48 -20.10 42.20
CA ALA A 228 -46.10 -20.04 43.60
C ALA A 228 -47.10 -19.27 44.49
N ALA A 229 -47.82 -18.29 43.93
CA ALA A 229 -48.87 -17.57 44.64
C ALA A 229 -50.16 -18.40 44.75
N ASP A 230 -50.50 -19.16 43.69
CA ASP A 230 -51.72 -19.97 43.64
C ASP A 230 -51.65 -21.22 44.55
N LEU A 231 -50.45 -21.71 44.86
CA LEU A 231 -50.22 -22.90 45.71
C LEU A 231 -50.44 -22.67 47.22
N LYS A 232 -50.63 -21.43 47.68
CA LYS A 232 -50.80 -21.10 49.10
C LYS A 232 -52.30 -20.98 49.48
N PRO A 233 -52.69 -21.36 50.71
CA PRO A 233 -54.04 -21.10 51.22
C PRO A 233 -54.40 -19.61 51.10
N GLN A 234 -55.63 -19.29 50.68
CA GLN A 234 -56.03 -17.92 50.40
C GLN A 234 -56.67 -17.23 51.61
N LEU A 235 -56.73 -15.90 51.56
CA LEU A 235 -57.32 -15.07 52.62
C LEU A 235 -58.83 -15.38 52.77
N GLY A 236 -59.19 -16.20 53.75
CA GLY A 236 -60.56 -16.64 54.01
C GLY A 236 -60.71 -18.16 54.23
N ASP A 237 -59.71 -18.95 53.85
CA ASP A 237 -59.69 -20.39 54.13
C ASP A 237 -59.61 -20.66 55.63
N ARG A 238 -60.52 -21.50 56.13
CA ARG A 238 -60.63 -21.89 57.54
C ARG A 238 -60.39 -23.39 57.68
N PRO A 239 -59.89 -23.86 58.84
CA PRO A 239 -59.89 -25.27 59.18
C PRO A 239 -61.25 -25.95 58.95
N ASP A 240 -61.24 -27.08 58.23
CA ASP A 240 -62.42 -27.90 57.99
C ASP A 240 -62.76 -28.76 59.22
N GLY A 241 -61.73 -29.19 59.94
CA GLY A 241 -61.88 -30.03 61.13
C GLY A 241 -60.62 -30.05 61.98
N LYS A 242 -60.55 -31.02 62.88
CA LYS A 242 -59.45 -31.24 63.81
C LYS A 242 -59.19 -32.72 64.06
N ILE A 243 -57.94 -33.02 64.37
CA ILE A 243 -57.48 -34.30 64.88
C ILE A 243 -58.02 -34.47 66.31
N VAL A 244 -58.80 -35.52 66.52
CA VAL A 244 -59.31 -35.93 67.84
C VAL A 244 -58.30 -36.82 68.55
N TRP A 245 -57.64 -37.68 67.79
CA TRP A 245 -56.65 -38.61 68.32
C TRP A 245 -55.62 -38.98 67.25
N SER A 246 -54.37 -39.24 67.65
CA SER A 246 -53.32 -39.70 66.74
C SER A 246 -52.59 -40.91 67.31
N ASN A 247 -52.27 -41.86 66.42
CA ASN A 247 -51.37 -42.97 66.68
C ASN A 247 -50.22 -42.92 65.66
N PRO A 248 -49.10 -42.27 66.03
CA PRO A 248 -47.96 -42.12 65.13
C PRO A 248 -47.29 -43.45 64.73
N ARG A 249 -47.39 -44.50 65.57
CA ARG A 249 -46.78 -45.82 65.29
C ARG A 249 -47.46 -46.49 64.10
N ASP A 250 -48.79 -46.48 64.09
CA ASP A 250 -49.59 -47.15 63.07
C ASP A 250 -49.95 -46.20 61.91
N LYS A 251 -49.46 -44.95 61.95
CA LYS A 251 -49.78 -43.87 61.01
C LYS A 251 -51.29 -43.66 60.85
N THR A 252 -52.03 -43.81 61.96
CA THR A 252 -53.49 -43.68 61.97
C THR A 252 -53.89 -42.49 62.83
N VAL A 253 -54.83 -41.68 62.35
CA VAL A 253 -55.43 -40.57 63.10
C VAL A 253 -56.93 -40.63 63.01
N TRP A 254 -57.60 -40.01 63.97
CA TRP A 254 -59.05 -39.85 63.99
C TRP A 254 -59.40 -38.37 63.91
N VAL A 255 -60.33 -38.05 63.02
CA VAL A 255 -60.80 -36.68 62.78
C VAL A 255 -62.21 -36.50 63.33
N ASN A 256 -62.59 -35.27 63.67
CA ASN A 256 -63.93 -34.93 64.16
C ASN A 256 -64.96 -34.72 63.04
N LEU A 257 -64.72 -35.30 61.87
CA LEU A 257 -65.58 -35.22 60.70
C LEU A 257 -66.09 -36.62 60.36
N GLY A 258 -67.30 -36.72 59.84
CA GLY A 258 -67.90 -38.00 59.49
C GLY A 258 -68.99 -37.89 58.43
N SER A 259 -69.94 -38.83 58.46
CA SER A 259 -71.00 -38.90 57.44
C SER A 259 -71.95 -37.71 57.44
N ALA A 260 -72.15 -37.01 58.58
CA ALA A 260 -72.98 -35.81 58.65
C ALA A 260 -72.34 -34.61 57.92
N ASP A 261 -71.01 -34.62 57.80
CA ASP A 261 -70.25 -33.59 57.10
C ASP A 261 -70.11 -33.88 55.60
N MET A 262 -70.70 -34.96 55.08
CA MET A 262 -70.47 -35.47 53.72
C MET A 262 -69.01 -35.89 53.45
N LEU A 263 -68.28 -36.29 54.49
CA LEU A 263 -66.94 -36.86 54.33
C LEU A 263 -67.02 -38.19 53.55
N ARG A 264 -66.03 -38.46 52.70
CA ARG A 264 -65.90 -39.70 51.93
C ARG A 264 -64.53 -40.35 52.17
N PRO A 265 -64.39 -41.69 52.06
CA PRO A 265 -63.08 -42.33 51.98
C PRO A 265 -62.27 -41.76 50.81
N GLN A 266 -60.94 -41.87 50.87
CA GLN A 266 -59.95 -41.37 49.90
C GLN A 266 -59.79 -39.85 49.84
N MET A 267 -60.60 -39.09 50.57
CA MET A 267 -60.39 -37.66 50.68
C MET A 267 -59.08 -37.34 51.40
N THR A 268 -58.33 -36.38 50.85
CA THR A 268 -57.02 -35.99 51.37
C THR A 268 -57.07 -34.61 52.04
N PHE A 269 -56.41 -34.49 53.19
CA PHE A 269 -56.32 -33.25 53.94
C PHE A 269 -54.88 -32.96 54.36
N SER A 270 -54.51 -31.69 54.36
CA SER A 270 -53.31 -31.20 55.00
C SER A 270 -53.59 -30.87 56.46
N ILE A 271 -52.70 -31.31 57.35
CA ILE A 271 -52.74 -31.05 58.79
C ILE A 271 -51.94 -29.79 59.09
N TYR A 272 -52.52 -28.87 59.85
CA TYR A 272 -51.92 -27.63 60.31
C TYR A 272 -51.85 -27.62 61.85
N PRO A 273 -50.89 -26.88 62.44
CA PRO A 273 -50.77 -26.76 63.89
C PRO A 273 -52.05 -26.23 64.55
N PHE A 274 -52.35 -26.70 65.77
CA PHE A 274 -53.45 -26.18 66.58
C PHE A 274 -53.38 -24.64 66.76
N GLY A 275 -54.56 -24.00 66.83
CA GLY A 275 -54.70 -22.59 67.23
C GLY A 275 -54.64 -21.58 66.07
N GLN A 276 -54.65 -22.06 64.82
CA GLN A 276 -54.65 -21.19 63.65
C GLN A 276 -56.06 -20.83 63.21
N GLU A 277 -56.36 -19.53 63.22
CA GLU A 277 -57.60 -18.99 62.63
C GLU A 277 -57.47 -18.73 61.12
N SER A 278 -56.24 -18.61 60.62
CA SER A 278 -55.91 -18.41 59.20
C SER A 278 -54.78 -19.33 58.77
N LEU A 279 -54.93 -19.94 57.60
CA LEU A 279 -53.97 -20.91 57.05
C LEU A 279 -52.95 -20.29 56.07
N VAL A 280 -53.10 -18.99 55.75
CA VAL A 280 -52.35 -18.30 54.67
C VAL A 280 -50.83 -18.34 54.87
N ASP A 281 -50.36 -18.29 56.11
CA ASP A 281 -48.94 -18.25 56.47
C ASP A 281 -48.46 -19.49 57.23
N SER A 282 -49.27 -20.55 57.26
CA SER A 282 -48.88 -21.79 57.95
C SER A 282 -48.37 -22.84 56.99
N GLU A 283 -47.29 -23.49 57.40
CA GLU A 283 -46.82 -24.70 56.76
C GLU A 283 -47.59 -25.93 57.28
N PRO A 284 -48.00 -26.87 56.41
CA PRO A 284 -48.64 -28.10 56.82
C PRO A 284 -47.62 -29.05 57.49
N LYS A 285 -48.04 -29.67 58.59
CA LYS A 285 -47.25 -30.64 59.37
C LYS A 285 -47.21 -32.02 58.73
N ALA A 286 -48.32 -32.40 58.12
CA ALA A 286 -48.56 -33.74 57.59
C ALA A 286 -49.72 -33.72 56.59
N THR A 287 -49.87 -34.81 55.85
CA THR A 287 -50.99 -35.07 54.96
C THR A 287 -51.66 -36.38 55.39
N ILE A 288 -52.99 -36.41 55.36
CA ILE A 288 -53.79 -37.58 55.71
C ILE A 288 -54.81 -37.90 54.62
N GLU A 289 -55.15 -39.18 54.53
CA GLU A 289 -56.18 -39.71 53.64
C GLU A 289 -57.24 -40.43 54.48
N ILE A 290 -58.52 -40.10 54.30
CA ILE A 290 -59.62 -40.75 55.02
C ILE A 290 -59.74 -42.22 54.58
N THR A 291 -59.60 -43.16 55.52
CA THR A 291 -59.66 -44.61 55.22
C THR A 291 -61.03 -45.19 55.54
N ARG A 292 -61.67 -44.74 56.63
CA ARG A 292 -62.95 -45.31 57.09
C ARG A 292 -63.78 -44.27 57.85
N ILE A 293 -65.07 -44.23 57.56
CA ILE A 293 -66.03 -43.41 58.30
C ILE A 293 -66.66 -44.28 59.38
N HIS A 294 -66.58 -43.84 60.65
CA HIS A 294 -67.11 -44.58 61.79
C HIS A 294 -68.49 -44.13 62.22
N SER A 295 -68.77 -42.82 62.16
CA SER A 295 -70.05 -42.26 62.61
C SER A 295 -70.36 -40.92 61.91
N ALA A 296 -71.43 -40.26 62.35
CA ALA A 296 -71.82 -38.93 61.89
C ALA A 296 -70.68 -37.91 61.96
N ASN A 297 -69.85 -37.94 63.02
CA ASN A 297 -68.83 -36.91 63.29
C ASN A 297 -67.46 -37.53 63.64
N GLN A 298 -67.17 -38.74 63.15
CA GLN A 298 -65.88 -39.40 63.39
C GLN A 298 -65.48 -40.27 62.21
N ALA A 299 -64.23 -40.11 61.79
CA ALA A 299 -63.58 -40.92 60.77
C ALA A 299 -62.13 -41.23 61.14
N GLU A 300 -61.64 -42.34 60.61
CA GLU A 300 -60.26 -42.78 60.66
C GLU A 300 -59.57 -42.37 59.36
N ALA A 301 -58.33 -41.91 59.50
CA ALA A 301 -57.48 -41.50 58.40
C ALA A 301 -56.06 -42.05 58.57
N ARG A 302 -55.37 -42.25 57.46
CA ARG A 302 -53.98 -42.68 57.40
C ARG A 302 -53.08 -41.50 57.08
N ILE A 303 -51.97 -41.37 57.80
CA ILE A 303 -50.93 -40.39 57.53
C ILE A 303 -50.14 -40.84 56.28
N THR A 304 -50.21 -40.05 55.22
CA THR A 304 -49.50 -40.31 53.95
C THR A 304 -48.13 -39.64 53.93
N LYS A 305 -48.04 -38.42 54.48
CA LYS A 305 -46.79 -37.64 54.63
C LYS A 305 -46.75 -37.00 56.01
N SER A 306 -45.59 -36.95 56.66
CA SER A 306 -45.43 -36.28 57.96
C SER A 306 -44.02 -35.80 58.17
N ASP A 307 -43.86 -34.63 58.79
CA ASP A 307 -42.59 -34.20 59.35
C ASP A 307 -42.31 -34.88 60.70
N VAL A 308 -41.15 -35.55 60.80
CA VAL A 308 -40.70 -36.21 62.03
C VAL A 308 -40.39 -35.19 63.13
N GLY A 309 -39.95 -33.97 62.74
CA GLY A 309 -39.66 -32.88 63.66
C GLY A 309 -40.90 -32.20 64.26
N ASN A 310 -42.07 -32.40 63.66
CA ASN A 310 -43.32 -31.78 64.07
C ASN A 310 -44.49 -32.78 64.05
N PRO A 311 -44.57 -33.69 65.05
CA PRO A 311 -45.53 -34.81 65.03
C PRO A 311 -46.98 -34.34 65.10
N VAL A 312 -47.89 -35.12 64.50
CA VAL A 312 -49.33 -34.88 64.52
C VAL A 312 -49.89 -35.10 65.92
N MET A 313 -50.57 -34.08 66.46
CA MET A 313 -51.11 -34.07 67.82
C MET A 313 -52.64 -33.86 67.82
N PRO A 314 -53.36 -34.37 68.85
CA PRO A 314 -54.74 -34.00 69.07
C PRO A 314 -54.91 -32.47 69.16
N GLY A 315 -55.92 -31.94 68.47
CA GLY A 315 -56.17 -30.50 68.34
C GLY A 315 -55.61 -29.87 67.06
N ASP A 316 -54.62 -30.49 66.39
CA ASP A 316 -54.18 -30.01 65.08
C ASP A 316 -55.37 -29.94 64.11
N THR A 317 -55.40 -28.90 63.29
CA THR A 317 -56.49 -28.63 62.36
C THR A 317 -56.24 -29.30 61.02
N ILE A 318 -57.30 -29.63 60.29
CA ILE A 318 -57.19 -30.19 58.94
C ILE A 318 -57.87 -29.26 57.94
N PHE A 319 -57.32 -29.18 56.74
CA PHE A 319 -57.88 -28.38 55.67
C PHE A 319 -57.61 -29.00 54.30
N THR A 320 -58.57 -28.87 53.41
CA THR A 320 -58.41 -29.19 52.00
C THR A 320 -59.10 -28.16 51.09
N PRO A 321 -58.44 -27.70 50.02
CA PRO A 321 -59.04 -26.73 49.10
C PRO A 321 -60.08 -27.36 48.16
N VAL A 322 -60.26 -28.69 48.17
CA VAL A 322 -61.17 -29.38 47.26
C VAL A 322 -62.56 -29.65 47.84
N TRP A 323 -62.76 -29.43 49.13
CA TRP A 323 -63.99 -29.78 49.85
C TRP A 323 -64.27 -28.83 51.03
N THR A 324 -65.51 -28.83 51.52
CA THR A 324 -65.93 -28.13 52.74
C THR A 324 -66.98 -28.98 53.49
N PRO A 325 -66.97 -29.05 54.83
CA PRO A 325 -67.97 -29.79 55.60
C PRO A 325 -69.41 -29.41 55.24
N GLY A 326 -70.23 -30.42 54.94
CA GLY A 326 -71.66 -30.30 54.71
C GLY A 326 -72.08 -29.78 53.33
N ARG A 327 -71.14 -29.51 52.41
CA ARG A 327 -71.45 -29.09 51.04
C ARG A 327 -70.44 -29.60 50.00
N SER A 328 -70.93 -29.94 48.82
CA SER A 328 -70.07 -30.22 47.66
C SER A 328 -69.52 -28.90 47.11
N GLU A 329 -68.22 -28.82 46.88
CA GLU A 329 -67.60 -27.66 46.24
C GLU A 329 -67.74 -27.77 44.72
N LYS A 330 -67.97 -26.63 44.06
CA LYS A 330 -68.23 -26.59 42.62
C LYS A 330 -66.97 -26.22 41.85
N PHE A 331 -66.67 -26.96 40.80
CA PHE A 331 -65.50 -26.78 39.94
C PHE A 331 -65.93 -26.58 38.50
N ALA A 332 -65.13 -25.82 37.76
CA ALA A 332 -65.22 -25.74 36.32
C ALA A 332 -63.92 -26.22 35.68
N ILE A 333 -63.97 -26.81 34.50
CA ILE A 333 -62.79 -27.36 33.81
C ILE A 333 -62.68 -26.73 32.43
N VAL A 334 -61.49 -26.31 32.05
CA VAL A 334 -61.23 -25.88 30.67
C VAL A 334 -59.79 -26.11 30.26
N GLY A 335 -59.59 -26.44 28.99
CA GLY A 335 -58.27 -26.71 28.41
C GLY A 335 -58.15 -28.16 27.96
N PHE A 336 -56.99 -28.49 27.40
CA PHE A 336 -56.60 -29.85 27.09
C PHE A 336 -56.06 -30.51 28.35
N ILE A 337 -56.62 -31.66 28.71
CA ILE A 337 -56.27 -32.37 29.94
C ILE A 337 -55.55 -33.65 29.54
N ASP A 338 -54.28 -33.78 29.88
CA ASP A 338 -53.50 -35.01 29.66
C ASP A 338 -52.87 -35.39 31.00
N LEU A 339 -53.45 -36.41 31.66
CA LEU A 339 -53.06 -36.81 33.02
C LEU A 339 -51.98 -37.89 32.99
N ASP A 340 -51.94 -38.73 31.96
CA ASP A 340 -50.99 -39.84 31.84
C ASP A 340 -49.87 -39.62 30.80
N GLY A 341 -49.91 -38.49 30.08
CA GLY A 341 -48.89 -38.09 29.12
C GLY A 341 -49.02 -38.80 27.77
N ASP A 342 -50.20 -39.33 27.44
CA ASP A 342 -50.45 -40.09 26.21
C ASP A 342 -50.95 -39.23 25.02
N ASP A 343 -50.94 -37.90 25.16
CA ASP A 343 -51.46 -36.92 24.20
C ASP A 343 -52.96 -37.08 23.88
N LYS A 344 -53.74 -37.75 24.74
CA LYS A 344 -55.23 -37.78 24.65
C LYS A 344 -55.87 -36.94 25.76
N ASP A 345 -57.13 -36.57 25.51
CA ASP A 345 -57.89 -35.77 26.45
C ASP A 345 -58.52 -36.64 27.55
N ASP A 346 -58.01 -36.48 28.77
CA ASP A 346 -58.42 -37.13 30.01
C ASP A 346 -59.42 -36.31 30.81
N SER A 347 -60.11 -35.37 30.16
CA SER A 347 -61.13 -34.51 30.79
C SER A 347 -62.19 -35.31 31.55
N ASN A 348 -62.56 -36.51 31.09
CA ASN A 348 -63.51 -37.38 31.79
C ASN A 348 -62.93 -37.95 33.08
N GLN A 349 -61.67 -38.40 33.05
CA GLN A 349 -60.98 -38.93 34.22
C GLN A 349 -60.77 -37.83 35.28
N LEU A 350 -60.45 -36.60 34.87
CA LEU A 350 -60.38 -35.48 35.79
C LEU A 350 -61.73 -35.20 36.48
N ARG A 351 -62.86 -35.34 35.76
CA ARG A 351 -64.19 -35.22 36.39
C ARG A 351 -64.43 -36.30 37.43
N ASP A 352 -64.07 -37.54 37.14
CA ASP A 352 -64.19 -38.66 38.09
C ASP A 352 -63.32 -38.43 39.35
N ILE A 353 -62.12 -37.86 39.18
CA ILE A 353 -61.23 -37.49 40.29
C ILE A 353 -61.87 -36.39 41.14
N ILE A 354 -62.44 -35.35 40.53
CA ILE A 354 -63.14 -34.27 41.25
C ILE A 354 -64.33 -34.84 42.05
N GLU A 355 -65.13 -35.72 41.44
CA GLU A 355 -66.28 -36.34 42.11
C GLU A 355 -65.86 -37.27 43.26
N THR A 356 -64.76 -37.99 43.10
CA THR A 356 -64.17 -38.84 44.14
C THR A 356 -63.66 -38.00 45.32
N ALA A 357 -63.05 -36.85 45.04
CA ALA A 357 -62.63 -35.87 46.05
C ALA A 357 -63.80 -35.15 46.74
N GLY A 358 -65.05 -35.41 46.32
CA GLY A 358 -66.25 -34.82 46.91
C GLY A 358 -66.64 -33.47 46.30
N GLY A 359 -66.10 -33.13 45.14
CA GLY A 359 -66.48 -31.97 44.34
C GLY A 359 -67.57 -32.27 43.30
N GLU A 360 -68.14 -31.22 42.74
CA GLU A 360 -69.12 -31.25 41.65
C GLU A 360 -68.61 -30.43 40.46
N VAL A 361 -68.61 -31.00 39.26
CA VAL A 361 -68.22 -30.28 38.04
C VAL A 361 -69.45 -29.64 37.41
N VAL A 362 -69.56 -28.31 37.52
CA VAL A 362 -70.75 -27.55 37.08
C VAL A 362 -70.58 -26.86 35.73
N ALA A 363 -69.35 -26.77 35.23
CA ALA A 363 -69.07 -26.31 33.88
C ALA A 363 -67.82 -26.98 33.30
N TYR A 364 -67.88 -27.44 32.07
CA TYR A 364 -66.71 -28.02 31.37
C TYR A 364 -66.85 -27.85 29.87
N VAL A 365 -65.75 -28.05 29.13
CA VAL A 365 -65.76 -28.04 27.67
C VAL A 365 -65.80 -29.48 27.18
N ASP A 366 -66.70 -29.79 26.24
CA ASP A 366 -66.76 -31.11 25.61
C ASP A 366 -65.74 -31.24 24.47
N ASP A 367 -65.63 -32.44 23.92
CA ASP A 367 -64.71 -32.84 22.86
C ASP A 367 -64.88 -31.99 21.57
N LYS A 368 -66.02 -31.29 21.42
CA LYS A 368 -66.37 -30.44 20.28
C LYS A 368 -66.07 -28.96 20.52
N GLY A 369 -65.54 -28.60 21.69
CA GLY A 369 -65.29 -27.22 22.07
C GLY A 369 -66.52 -26.48 22.59
N ASP A 370 -67.64 -27.17 22.86
CA ASP A 370 -68.84 -26.55 23.42
C ASP A 370 -68.76 -26.49 24.95
N ILE A 371 -69.04 -25.33 25.53
CA ILE A 371 -69.16 -25.17 26.98
C ILE A 371 -70.47 -25.83 27.45
N LYS A 372 -70.37 -26.82 28.32
CA LYS A 372 -71.50 -27.40 29.07
C LYS A 372 -71.58 -26.76 30.44
N GLY A 373 -72.80 -26.53 30.91
CA GLY A 373 -73.07 -25.94 32.22
C GLY A 373 -72.80 -24.43 32.28
N SER A 374 -72.62 -23.89 33.48
CA SER A 374 -72.45 -22.45 33.68
C SER A 374 -71.44 -22.13 34.78
N LEU A 375 -70.49 -21.27 34.47
CA LEU A 375 -69.51 -20.75 35.44
C LEU A 375 -70.12 -19.57 36.21
N SER A 376 -70.54 -19.80 37.44
CA SER A 376 -71.10 -18.79 38.35
C SER A 376 -70.10 -18.41 39.45
N THR A 377 -70.47 -17.44 40.30
CA THR A 377 -69.70 -17.05 41.49
C THR A 377 -69.67 -18.13 42.58
N GLU A 378 -70.48 -19.19 42.45
CA GLU A 378 -70.46 -20.33 43.37
C GLU A 378 -69.37 -21.36 43.04
N VAL A 379 -68.71 -21.21 41.89
CA VAL A 379 -67.58 -22.06 41.51
C VAL A 379 -66.38 -21.66 42.36
N ARG A 380 -65.81 -22.63 43.08
CA ARG A 380 -64.64 -22.42 43.93
C ARG A 380 -63.40 -22.19 43.07
N TYR A 381 -63.18 -23.05 42.07
CA TYR A 381 -62.04 -22.94 41.16
C TYR A 381 -62.39 -23.28 39.71
N LEU A 382 -61.78 -22.53 38.78
CA LEU A 382 -61.63 -22.94 37.39
C LEU A 382 -60.32 -23.74 37.26
N ILE A 383 -60.41 -25.02 36.93
CA ILE A 383 -59.28 -25.91 36.68
C ILE A 383 -58.85 -25.75 35.22
N LEU A 384 -57.61 -25.31 35.02
CA LEU A 384 -56.99 -25.02 33.74
C LEU A 384 -56.09 -26.18 33.32
N GLY A 385 -56.46 -26.83 32.22
CA GLY A 385 -55.58 -27.68 31.42
C GLY A 385 -54.63 -26.86 30.57
N ASP A 386 -53.87 -27.58 29.75
CA ASP A 386 -53.01 -26.98 28.74
C ASP A 386 -53.84 -26.17 27.75
N ARG A 387 -53.27 -25.05 27.29
CA ARG A 387 -53.98 -24.15 26.38
C ARG A 387 -54.21 -24.88 25.05
N PRO A 388 -55.48 -25.08 24.61
CA PRO A 388 -55.75 -25.72 23.33
C PRO A 388 -55.18 -24.91 22.17
N THR A 389 -54.77 -25.60 21.11
CA THR A 389 -54.43 -25.02 19.82
C THR A 389 -55.52 -25.36 18.80
N ASP A 390 -55.54 -24.67 17.66
CA ASP A 390 -56.47 -24.96 16.56
C ASP A 390 -56.32 -26.41 16.02
N LYS A 391 -55.24 -27.12 16.40
CA LYS A 391 -54.99 -28.52 16.05
C LYS A 391 -55.53 -29.53 17.07
N THR A 392 -55.73 -29.12 18.32
CA THR A 392 -56.12 -30.01 19.43
C THR A 392 -57.63 -30.03 19.65
N SER A 393 -58.35 -28.93 19.40
CA SER A 393 -59.82 -28.94 19.31
C SER A 393 -60.37 -27.72 18.56
N GLU A 394 -61.28 -27.97 17.62
CA GLU A 394 -62.02 -26.90 16.94
C GLU A 394 -62.96 -26.23 17.97
N GLY A 395 -62.83 -24.91 18.18
CA GLY A 395 -63.62 -24.18 19.18
C GLY A 395 -63.07 -24.19 20.62
N GLY A 396 -62.18 -25.11 20.98
CA GLY A 396 -61.63 -25.20 22.35
C GLY A 396 -60.80 -23.99 22.78
N LEU A 397 -60.09 -23.33 21.85
CA LEU A 397 -59.38 -22.08 22.14
C LEU A 397 -60.33 -20.92 22.49
N ALA A 398 -61.49 -20.87 21.82
CA ALA A 398 -62.53 -19.87 22.10
C ALA A 398 -63.21 -20.14 23.45
N ALA A 399 -63.52 -21.41 23.74
CA ALA A 399 -64.07 -21.82 25.03
C ALA A 399 -63.08 -21.55 26.19
N TYR A 400 -61.79 -21.84 25.99
CA TYR A 400 -60.71 -21.54 26.93
C TYR A 400 -60.64 -20.05 27.27
N THR A 401 -60.68 -19.20 26.25
CA THR A 401 -60.67 -17.74 26.44
C THR A 401 -61.93 -17.28 27.17
N THR A 402 -63.11 -17.75 26.74
CA THR A 402 -64.41 -17.36 27.30
C THR A 402 -64.55 -17.76 28.77
N MET A 403 -64.24 -19.01 29.12
CA MET A 403 -64.31 -19.48 30.51
C MET A 403 -63.27 -18.80 31.40
N SER A 404 -62.05 -18.56 30.89
CA SER A 404 -61.01 -17.84 31.62
C SER A 404 -61.42 -16.38 31.93
N GLU A 405 -62.01 -15.68 30.96
CA GLU A 405 -62.52 -14.32 31.15
C GLU A 405 -63.74 -14.29 32.09
N THR A 406 -64.64 -15.26 31.95
CA THR A 406 -65.82 -15.39 32.81
C THR A 406 -65.42 -15.67 34.26
N ALA A 407 -64.41 -16.52 34.49
CA ALA A 407 -63.85 -16.75 35.83
C ALA A 407 -63.34 -15.45 36.44
N ARG A 408 -62.52 -14.69 35.70
CA ARG A 408 -61.98 -13.41 36.16
C ARG A 408 -63.09 -12.40 36.50
N ASN A 409 -64.10 -12.29 35.65
CA ASN A 409 -65.21 -11.37 35.86
C ASN A 409 -66.06 -11.75 37.08
N ASN A 410 -66.20 -13.05 37.34
CA ASN A 410 -66.94 -13.58 38.49
C ASN A 410 -66.08 -13.68 39.77
N GLY A 411 -64.80 -13.30 39.71
CA GLY A 411 -63.87 -13.41 40.85
C GLY A 411 -63.51 -14.86 41.22
N VAL A 412 -63.71 -15.81 40.31
CA VAL A 412 -63.36 -17.22 40.49
C VAL A 412 -61.86 -17.40 40.26
N ALA A 413 -61.16 -17.97 41.22
CA ALA A 413 -59.74 -18.28 41.10
C ALA A 413 -59.52 -19.41 40.09
N ALA A 414 -58.45 -19.31 39.30
CA ALA A 414 -58.08 -20.35 38.35
C ALA A 414 -56.84 -21.08 38.86
N ILE A 415 -56.89 -22.41 38.88
CA ILE A 415 -55.78 -23.30 39.28
C ILE A 415 -55.46 -24.22 38.12
N ARG A 416 -54.26 -24.79 38.11
CA ARG A 416 -53.91 -25.78 37.09
C ARG A 416 -54.37 -27.19 37.47
N VAL A 417 -54.46 -28.07 36.48
CA VAL A 417 -54.79 -29.49 36.67
C VAL A 417 -53.83 -30.17 37.64
N ASP A 418 -52.51 -30.01 37.44
CA ASP A 418 -51.48 -30.61 38.30
C ASP A 418 -51.66 -30.24 39.78
N GLN A 419 -51.99 -28.97 40.03
CA GLN A 419 -52.27 -28.47 41.36
C GLN A 419 -53.54 -29.09 41.97
N PHE A 420 -54.62 -29.23 41.20
CA PHE A 420 -55.83 -29.89 41.68
C PHE A 420 -55.59 -31.36 42.00
N ILE A 421 -54.84 -32.08 41.16
CA ILE A 421 -54.49 -33.49 41.34
C ILE A 421 -53.72 -33.71 42.64
N ASP A 422 -52.72 -32.86 42.93
CA ASP A 422 -51.97 -32.89 44.19
C ASP A 422 -52.89 -32.69 45.40
N TRP A 423 -53.80 -31.71 45.34
CA TRP A 423 -54.75 -31.45 46.41
C TRP A 423 -55.79 -32.56 46.61
N ALA A 424 -56.25 -33.18 45.52
CA ALA A 424 -57.14 -34.33 45.57
C ALA A 424 -56.43 -35.58 46.14
N GLY A 425 -55.09 -35.57 46.19
CA GLY A 425 -54.28 -36.71 46.62
C GLY A 425 -54.34 -37.87 45.63
N TYR A 426 -54.66 -37.59 44.37
CA TYR A 426 -54.72 -38.62 43.34
C TYR A 426 -53.30 -39.01 42.93
N VAL A 427 -52.97 -40.28 43.17
CA VAL A 427 -51.78 -40.92 42.62
C VAL A 427 -52.26 -41.78 41.48
N GLY A 428 -51.87 -41.43 40.24
CA GLY A 428 -52.19 -42.24 39.06
C GLY A 428 -51.81 -43.69 39.29
N ALA A 429 -52.58 -44.61 38.72
CA ALA A 429 -52.16 -46.00 38.70
C ALA A 429 -50.77 -46.05 38.06
N GLU A 430 -49.73 -46.40 38.84
CA GLU A 430 -48.43 -46.71 38.26
C GLU A 430 -48.71 -47.63 37.08
N GLU A 431 -48.21 -47.24 35.90
CA GLU A 431 -48.32 -48.04 34.70
C GLU A 431 -47.86 -49.45 35.07
N LEU A 432 -48.82 -50.38 35.22
CA LEU A 432 -48.52 -51.79 35.39
C LEU A 432 -47.99 -52.24 34.05
N VAL A 433 -46.70 -51.98 33.80
CA VAL A 433 -45.97 -52.47 32.65
C VAL A 433 -46.09 -53.98 32.73
N ARG A 434 -46.98 -54.54 31.91
CA ARG A 434 -47.01 -55.97 31.70
C ARG A 434 -45.65 -56.31 31.10
N LEU A 435 -44.82 -57.03 31.85
CA LEU A 435 -43.61 -57.63 31.29
C LEU A 435 -44.04 -58.65 30.24
N ASN A 436 -44.08 -58.20 29.00
CA ASN A 436 -44.15 -59.07 27.83
C ASN A 436 -42.75 -59.68 27.68
N ALA A 437 -42.65 -60.92 27.20
CA ALA A 437 -41.38 -61.66 27.07
C ALA A 437 -40.31 -61.01 26.14
N GLY A 438 -40.52 -59.79 25.67
CA GLY A 438 -39.61 -59.03 24.81
C GLY A 438 -39.05 -57.73 25.39
N SER A 439 -39.52 -57.22 26.53
CA SER A 439 -38.97 -56.00 27.14
C SER A 439 -37.99 -56.34 28.27
N ARG A 440 -36.70 -56.09 28.03
CA ARG A 440 -35.60 -56.37 28.97
C ARG A 440 -35.54 -55.26 30.02
N LEU A 441 -35.44 -55.62 31.30
CA LEU A 441 -35.31 -54.67 32.42
C LEU A 441 -34.27 -53.56 32.16
N GLU A 442 -33.20 -53.90 31.46
CA GLU A 442 -32.10 -53.00 31.07
C GLU A 442 -32.54 -51.84 30.16
N GLU A 443 -33.54 -52.00 29.30
CA GLU A 443 -34.00 -50.90 28.41
C GLU A 443 -34.83 -49.86 29.17
N LEU A 444 -35.57 -50.29 30.19
CA LEU A 444 -36.38 -49.41 31.03
C LEU A 444 -35.50 -48.65 32.04
N GLU A 445 -34.48 -49.31 32.62
CA GLU A 445 -33.48 -48.66 33.47
C GLU A 445 -32.61 -47.66 32.67
N ALA A 446 -32.20 -48.02 31.44
CA ALA A 446 -31.43 -47.13 30.57
C ALA A 446 -32.24 -45.94 30.02
N ALA A 447 -33.57 -46.06 29.93
CA ALA A 447 -34.45 -44.94 29.57
C ALA A 447 -34.60 -43.96 30.75
N LYS A 448 -34.81 -44.47 31.96
CA LYS A 448 -34.86 -43.67 33.20
C LYS A 448 -33.54 -42.93 33.47
N GLU A 449 -32.39 -43.59 33.31
CA GLU A 449 -31.08 -42.94 33.47
C GLU A 449 -30.82 -41.87 32.39
N LYS A 450 -31.33 -42.05 31.16
CA LYS A 450 -31.20 -41.05 30.09
C LYS A 450 -32.04 -39.80 30.32
N GLU A 451 -33.19 -39.96 30.96
CA GLU A 451 -34.11 -38.88 31.31
C GLU A 451 -33.58 -38.08 32.52
N GLU A 452 -33.05 -38.76 33.55
CA GLU A 452 -32.34 -38.12 34.67
C GLU A 452 -31.04 -37.41 34.24
N ALA A 453 -30.36 -37.89 33.19
CA ALA A 453 -29.10 -37.33 32.70
C ALA A 453 -29.23 -36.13 31.74
N GLY A 454 -30.44 -35.61 31.48
CA GLY A 454 -30.64 -34.33 30.78
C GLY A 454 -30.01 -34.25 29.37
N PHE A 455 -29.98 -35.37 28.63
CA PHE A 455 -29.24 -35.44 27.37
C PHE A 455 -30.07 -34.92 26.19
N GLN A 456 -29.86 -33.66 25.79
CA GLN A 456 -30.41 -33.13 24.54
C GLN A 456 -29.77 -33.82 23.33
N LYS A 457 -30.60 -34.39 22.44
CA LYS A 457 -30.16 -34.93 21.13
C LYS A 457 -29.45 -33.84 20.33
N ARG A 458 -28.16 -34.03 20.06
CA ARG A 458 -27.40 -33.23 19.08
C ARG A 458 -27.97 -33.47 17.68
N ARG A 459 -28.41 -32.40 17.02
CA ARG A 459 -28.77 -32.43 15.59
C ARG A 459 -27.52 -32.74 14.74
N PRO A 460 -27.60 -33.62 13.73
CA PRO A 460 -26.47 -33.86 12.84
C PRO A 460 -26.28 -32.68 11.87
N ASN A 461 -25.02 -32.28 11.65
CA ASN A 461 -24.62 -31.38 10.56
C ASN A 461 -24.90 -32.03 9.21
N GLY A 462 -25.82 -31.45 8.44
CA GLY A 462 -26.00 -31.79 7.02
C GLY A 462 -25.22 -30.81 6.15
N ASN A 463 -24.24 -31.31 5.40
CA ASN A 463 -23.70 -30.62 4.23
C ASN A 463 -23.47 -31.66 3.11
N SER A 464 -24.27 -31.59 2.04
CA SER A 464 -23.82 -31.69 0.64
C SER A 464 -25.00 -31.80 -0.33
N ALA A 465 -25.06 -30.85 -1.26
CA ALA A 465 -25.41 -31.02 -2.68
C ALA A 465 -26.66 -31.86 -3.04
N PHE A 466 -27.77 -31.17 -3.36
CA PHE A 466 -28.28 -30.99 -4.72
C PHE A 466 -29.18 -29.75 -4.78
#